data_AF-A0A6L2PS81-F1
#
_entry.id   AF-A0A6L2PS81-F1
#
_cell.length_a   1.000
_cell.length_b   1.000
_cell.length_c   1.000
_cell.angle_alpha   90.00
_cell.angle_beta   90.00
_cell.angle_gamma   90.00
#
_symmetry.space_group_name_H-M   'P 1'
#
loop_
_entity.id
_entity.type
_entity.pdbx_description
1 polymer ?
#
loop_
_entity_poly.entity_id
_entity_poly.type
_entity_poly.pdbx_seq_one_letter_code
_entity_poly.pdbx_strand_id
1 'polypeptide(L)'
;MQMVWMSRNMEDTTVEERSSSASTTQKKMADIGIKVESTMERKNYRDCPGTFEGTEDMPFFNFSSLHNPKLSKLERIGVMSSLEDCIAQLYILGKSNKETNVPTDMQHSSLKERFSDKGHKNLELDETDGKAQPLRDSKIIMLQRDQDNLQVILQMILDELRYKNSFKMLVEMLEVEAQKQNEETHLISMVKRNMKEINRLHHLLKKELKEGMDKINDKHDIIASLDDAIHDTLFMNDLKFKYVSKWEKAREEQNTARLCQSEKKLECQLTELKDNISMELKCHVEIETYMRQAIANLEADIDKWMEKYDRDLEDKSNELLRLQAKRAIEYKQLEDLTSLYQRHQNEIDAYLAHRKKEAAQAAHDAYLYHVATVIQAWWRGTMVRRGLGPYKKIKKGKDKKGKGKGSKEGSKKKI
;
A
#
# COMPACT_ATOMS: atom_id res chain seq x y z
N MET A 1 -14.64 6.33 -25.29
CA MET A 1 -14.54 7.74 -24.89
C MET A 1 -15.40 8.14 -23.67
N GLN A 2 -15.89 7.19 -22.86
CA GLN A 2 -16.66 7.48 -21.63
C GLN A 2 -15.91 7.20 -20.32
N MET A 3 -14.79 6.46 -20.33
CA MET A 3 -14.04 6.16 -19.10
C MET A 3 -13.06 7.25 -18.64
N VAL A 4 -12.70 8.21 -19.52
CA VAL A 4 -11.75 9.29 -19.16
C VAL A 4 -12.43 10.42 -18.37
N TRP A 5 -13.77 10.50 -18.40
CA TRP A 5 -14.52 11.54 -17.69
C TRP A 5 -14.79 11.20 -16.22
N MET A 6 -14.83 9.91 -15.86
CA MET A 6 -15.07 9.49 -14.47
C MET A 6 -13.82 9.57 -13.58
N SER A 7 -12.61 9.33 -14.13
CA SER A 7 -11.37 9.45 -13.34
C SER A 7 -11.03 10.90 -12.99
N ARG A 8 -11.41 11.87 -13.85
CA ARG A 8 -11.11 13.29 -13.60
C ARG A 8 -12.00 13.92 -12.53
N ASN A 9 -13.24 13.43 -12.38
CA ASN A 9 -14.16 13.90 -11.34
C ASN A 9 -13.90 13.31 -9.94
N MET A 10 -13.16 12.19 -9.82
CA MET A 10 -12.76 11.65 -8.52
C MET A 10 -11.50 12.29 -7.95
N GLU A 11 -10.63 12.87 -8.78
CA GLU A 11 -9.47 13.62 -8.28
C GLU A 11 -9.87 15.03 -7.80
N ASP A 12 -10.75 15.73 -8.51
CA ASP A 12 -11.18 17.10 -8.14
C ASP A 12 -11.99 17.16 -6.83
N THR A 13 -12.78 16.12 -6.52
CA THR A 13 -13.55 16.07 -5.26
C THR A 13 -12.68 15.85 -4.02
N THR A 14 -11.50 15.25 -4.17
CA THR A 14 -10.57 15.04 -3.04
C THR A 14 -9.69 16.27 -2.74
N VAL A 15 -9.57 17.21 -3.68
CA VAL A 15 -8.77 18.44 -3.54
C VAL A 15 -9.61 19.59 -2.95
N GLU A 16 -10.91 19.66 -3.26
CA GLU A 16 -11.80 20.67 -2.67
C GLU A 16 -12.12 20.41 -1.18
N GLU A 17 -12.29 19.16 -0.75
CA GLU A 17 -12.56 18.85 0.67
C GLU A 17 -11.35 19.13 1.57
N ARG A 18 -10.12 18.90 1.09
CA ARG A 18 -8.89 19.22 1.85
C ARG A 18 -8.64 20.72 1.96
N SER A 19 -9.08 21.51 0.98
CA SER A 19 -8.95 22.96 0.96
C SER A 19 -9.94 23.64 1.92
N SER A 20 -11.15 23.09 2.05
CA SER A 20 -12.19 23.59 2.97
C SER A 20 -11.87 23.30 4.46
N SER A 21 -11.25 22.15 4.76
CA SER A 21 -10.83 21.81 6.13
C SER A 21 -9.61 22.62 6.61
N ALA A 22 -8.69 22.97 5.70
CA ALA A 22 -7.52 23.80 6.03
C ALA A 22 -7.90 25.27 6.33
N SER A 23 -8.83 25.83 5.55
CA SER A 23 -9.39 27.17 5.75
C SER A 23 -10.11 27.32 7.11
N THR A 24 -10.88 26.32 7.52
CA THR A 24 -11.63 26.33 8.79
C THR A 24 -10.71 26.24 10.02
N THR A 25 -9.53 25.61 9.87
CA THR A 25 -8.56 25.43 10.96
C THR A 25 -7.67 26.67 11.13
N GLN A 26 -7.31 27.36 10.03
CA GLN A 26 -6.62 28.66 10.11
C GLN A 26 -7.52 29.79 10.65
N LYS A 27 -8.84 29.76 10.36
CA LYS A 27 -9.79 30.75 10.90
C LYS A 27 -10.03 30.58 12.41
N LYS A 28 -9.96 29.35 12.94
CA LYS A 28 -10.08 29.08 14.39
C LYS A 28 -8.83 29.39 15.20
N MET A 29 -7.65 29.45 14.58
CA MET A 29 -6.41 29.88 15.25
C MET A 29 -6.27 31.41 15.33
N ALA A 30 -6.94 32.17 14.46
CA ALA A 30 -6.98 33.64 14.54
C ALA A 30 -7.93 34.16 15.65
N ASP A 31 -9.01 33.43 15.95
CA ASP A 31 -10.00 33.84 16.97
C ASP A 31 -9.58 33.55 18.43
N ILE A 32 -8.50 32.79 18.65
CA ILE A 32 -7.94 32.55 19.99
C ILE A 32 -6.81 33.55 20.32
N GLY A 33 -6.26 34.23 19.31
CA GLY A 33 -5.21 35.24 19.46
C GLY A 33 -5.68 36.67 19.77
N ILE A 34 -7.00 36.92 19.84
CA ILE A 34 -7.59 38.25 20.11
C ILE A 34 -8.48 38.22 21.37
N LYS A 35 -8.11 37.41 22.37
CA LYS A 35 -8.86 37.34 23.64
C LYS A 35 -8.00 37.23 24.90
N VAL A 36 -6.84 37.89 24.90
CA VAL A 36 -6.02 38.10 26.11
C VAL A 36 -5.62 39.58 26.32
N GLU A 37 -6.07 40.50 25.46
CA GLU A 37 -5.98 41.95 25.72
C GLU A 37 -7.38 42.54 25.89
N SER A 38 -7.88 42.52 27.13
CA SER A 38 -8.78 43.54 27.70
C SER A 38 -9.44 43.00 28.96
N THR A 39 -8.91 43.41 30.12
CA THR A 39 -9.58 43.64 31.42
C THR A 39 -8.45 43.72 32.46
N MET A 40 -8.26 44.73 33.30
CA MET A 40 -9.03 45.93 33.61
C MET A 40 -8.12 46.73 34.57
N GLU A 41 -7.72 47.93 34.20
CA GLU A 41 -7.26 48.92 35.19
C GLU A 41 -8.48 49.38 36.02
N ARG A 42 -8.36 49.38 37.36
CA ARG A 42 -8.79 50.49 38.24
C ARG A 42 -8.53 50.22 39.73
N LYS A 43 -7.67 51.10 40.26
CA LYS A 43 -7.87 51.97 41.45
C LYS A 43 -7.86 51.39 42.87
N ASN A 44 -6.80 51.82 43.58
CA ASN A 44 -6.81 52.69 44.78
C ASN A 44 -7.04 52.13 46.20
N TYR A 45 -6.05 52.47 47.04
CA TYR A 45 -6.11 52.93 48.44
C TYR A 45 -6.70 52.00 49.53
N ARG A 46 -5.84 51.66 50.49
CA ARG A 46 -6.01 51.86 51.95
C ARG A 46 -4.70 51.44 52.63
N ASP A 47 -3.91 52.40 53.09
CA ASP A 47 -3.96 52.98 54.43
C ASP A 47 -3.19 52.14 55.47
N CYS A 48 -2.07 52.73 55.91
CA CYS A 48 -1.41 52.42 57.17
C CYS A 48 -2.41 52.55 58.34
N PRO A 49 -2.14 51.84 59.44
CA PRO A 49 -1.67 52.57 60.62
C PRO A 49 -0.42 51.87 61.19
N GLY A 50 0.57 52.57 61.74
CA GLY A 50 0.45 53.75 62.57
C GLY A 50 0.32 53.34 64.03
N THR A 51 1.43 52.92 64.65
CA THR A 51 1.67 52.86 66.10
C THR A 51 3.18 53.01 66.25
N PHE A 52 3.81 54.17 66.48
CA PHE A 52 3.60 55.28 67.41
C PHE A 52 3.37 54.90 68.88
N GLU A 53 4.40 55.27 69.63
CA GLU A 53 4.50 55.57 71.06
C GLU A 53 4.40 54.48 72.12
N GLY A 54 5.21 54.73 73.16
CA GLY A 54 5.44 53.87 74.29
C GLY A 54 6.86 53.96 74.86
N THR A 55 7.60 55.04 74.61
CA THR A 55 8.65 55.49 75.53
C THR A 55 7.95 55.98 76.79
N GLU A 56 7.69 55.05 77.72
CA GLU A 56 7.47 55.42 79.11
C GLU A 56 8.84 55.69 79.72
N ASP A 57 9.29 56.94 79.58
CA ASP A 57 10.23 57.55 80.50
C ASP A 57 9.59 57.49 81.89
N MET A 58 9.89 56.41 82.63
CA MET A 58 9.70 56.39 84.07
C MET A 58 10.58 57.53 84.62
N PRO A 59 10.01 58.47 85.39
CA PRO A 59 10.80 59.52 86.00
C PRO A 59 11.75 58.84 86.96
N PHE A 60 13.02 58.69 86.54
CA PHE A 60 14.10 58.58 87.48
C PHE A 60 13.94 59.79 88.40
N PHE A 61 13.60 59.53 89.66
CA PHE A 61 13.70 60.50 90.73
C PHE A 61 15.17 60.91 90.78
N ASN A 62 15.50 61.93 89.99
CA ASN A 62 16.80 62.55 89.99
C ASN A 62 16.86 63.34 91.29
N PHE A 63 17.25 62.66 92.38
CA PHE A 63 17.64 63.29 93.63
C PHE A 63 18.98 64.03 93.49
N SER A 64 19.28 64.62 92.33
CA SER A 64 20.43 65.50 92.12
C SER A 64 20.07 66.95 92.48
N SER A 65 19.41 67.12 93.62
CA SER A 65 19.24 68.40 94.30
C SER A 65 18.83 68.15 95.76
N LEU A 66 19.63 67.38 96.49
CA LEU A 66 19.83 67.68 97.91
C LEU A 66 21.31 67.97 98.10
N HIS A 67 21.67 69.26 97.98
CA HIS A 67 21.83 70.10 99.16
C HIS A 67 22.74 69.41 100.15
N ASN A 68 24.01 69.82 100.21
CA ASN A 68 24.97 69.43 101.23
C ASN A 68 24.35 69.80 102.60
N PRO A 69 23.74 68.89 103.39
CA PRO A 69 23.14 69.27 104.64
C PRO A 69 24.07 68.70 105.69
N LYS A 70 25.00 69.50 106.19
CA LYS A 70 25.49 69.20 107.53
C LYS A 70 24.25 69.27 108.42
N LEU A 71 23.67 68.12 108.79
CA LEU A 71 22.50 68.11 109.67
C LEU A 71 22.81 68.97 110.89
N SER A 72 21.84 69.76 111.31
CA SER A 72 21.92 70.44 112.59
C SER A 72 22.12 69.39 113.69
N LYS A 73 22.87 69.71 114.76
CA LYS A 73 23.20 68.76 115.84
C LYS A 73 21.95 68.05 116.40
N LEU A 74 20.81 68.73 116.42
CA LEU A 74 19.55 68.20 116.92
C LEU A 74 18.91 67.20 115.92
N GLU A 75 18.86 67.57 114.64
CA GLU A 75 18.35 66.71 113.56
C GLU A 75 19.19 65.44 113.43
N ARG A 76 20.51 65.55 113.63
CA ARG A 76 21.43 64.42 113.61
C ARG A 76 21.16 63.44 114.74
N ILE A 77 20.95 63.91 115.97
CA ILE A 77 20.63 63.04 117.10
C ILE A 77 19.26 62.37 116.88
N GLY A 78 18.30 63.10 116.31
CA GLY A 78 17.00 62.56 115.93
C GLY A 78 17.12 61.46 114.88
N VAL A 79 17.80 61.71 113.76
CA VAL A 79 18.00 60.72 112.68
C VAL A 79 18.84 59.54 113.15
N MET A 80 19.86 59.75 114.00
CA MET A 80 20.63 58.65 114.59
C MET A 80 19.78 57.80 115.53
N SER A 81 18.93 58.40 116.37
CA SER A 81 18.05 57.64 117.27
C SER A 81 17.03 56.84 116.46
N SER A 82 16.47 57.41 115.39
CA SER A 82 15.56 56.71 114.49
C SER A 82 16.26 55.60 113.70
N LEU A 83 17.50 55.79 113.27
CA LEU A 83 18.30 54.75 112.60
C LEU A 83 18.69 53.63 113.58
N GLU A 84 19.05 53.97 114.82
CA GLU A 84 19.32 53.01 115.89
C GLU A 84 18.08 52.17 116.21
N ASP A 85 16.91 52.80 116.29
CA ASP A 85 15.64 52.11 116.49
C ASP A 85 15.27 51.25 115.27
N CYS A 86 15.45 51.74 114.03
CA CYS A 86 15.24 50.95 112.82
C CYS A 86 16.20 49.76 112.72
N ILE A 87 17.47 49.91 113.09
CA ILE A 87 18.45 48.81 113.11
C ILE A 87 18.08 47.80 114.20
N ALA A 88 17.66 48.27 115.38
CA ALA A 88 17.18 47.40 116.45
C ALA A 88 15.92 46.61 116.03
N GLN A 89 14.97 47.27 115.35
CA GLN A 89 13.76 46.64 114.83
C GLN A 89 14.06 45.64 113.71
N LEU A 90 14.95 45.97 112.78
CA LEU A 90 15.42 45.05 111.72
C LEU A 90 16.20 43.85 112.30
N TYR A 91 16.97 44.06 113.36
CA TYR A 91 17.66 43.00 114.10
C TYR A 91 16.68 42.06 114.82
N ILE A 92 15.59 42.59 115.39
CA ILE A 92 14.52 41.79 116.01
C ILE A 92 13.71 40.99 114.96
N LEU A 93 13.40 41.62 113.82
CA LEU A 93 12.79 40.96 112.66
C LEU A 93 13.71 39.85 112.09
N GLY A 94 15.03 40.00 112.21
CA GLY A 94 16.01 39.02 111.72
C GLY A 94 16.06 37.78 112.60
N LYS A 95 15.96 37.96 113.93
CA LYS A 95 15.91 36.85 114.90
C LYS A 95 14.63 36.02 114.87
N SER A 96 13.54 36.55 114.30
CA SER A 96 12.26 35.84 114.21
C SER A 96 12.14 34.94 112.97
N ASN A 97 13.02 35.11 111.98
CA ASN A 97 13.16 34.22 110.82
C ASN A 97 14.45 33.40 110.94
N LYS A 98 14.36 32.07 110.89
CA LYS A 98 15.50 31.16 111.15
C LYS A 98 16.71 31.44 110.24
N GLU A 99 17.88 31.43 110.86
CA GLU A 99 19.20 31.75 110.32
C GLU A 99 19.60 30.94 109.08
N THR A 100 20.05 31.65 108.04
CA THR A 100 21.13 31.19 107.15
C THR A 100 22.03 32.38 106.86
N ASN A 101 23.14 32.50 107.60
CA ASN A 101 24.17 33.52 107.38
C ASN A 101 24.80 33.31 105.99
N VAL A 102 24.53 34.22 105.05
CA VAL A 102 25.29 34.35 103.80
C VAL A 102 26.14 35.61 103.91
N PRO A 103 27.46 35.55 103.65
CA PRO A 103 28.31 36.73 103.68
C PRO A 103 27.81 37.81 102.71
N THR A 104 27.53 38.99 103.24
CA THR A 104 27.17 40.19 102.49
C THR A 104 28.40 40.74 101.76
N ASP A 105 28.54 40.43 100.48
CA ASP A 105 29.50 41.09 99.59
C ASP A 105 28.85 42.33 98.98
N MET A 106 29.38 43.51 99.32
CA MET A 106 28.88 44.82 98.88
C MET A 106 29.70 45.44 97.75
N GLN A 107 30.61 44.70 97.12
CA GLN A 107 31.30 45.19 95.92
C GLN A 107 30.41 45.04 94.68
N HIS A 108 30.36 46.08 93.85
CA HIS A 108 29.72 46.01 92.53
C HIS A 108 30.49 45.04 91.63
N SER A 109 30.09 43.77 91.57
CA SER A 109 30.57 42.84 90.53
C SER A 109 29.80 43.07 89.24
N SER A 110 30.51 43.22 88.12
CA SER A 110 29.91 43.39 86.80
C SER A 110 29.00 42.20 86.44
N LEU A 111 27.98 42.42 85.61
CA LEU A 111 27.10 41.35 85.11
C LEU A 111 27.87 40.16 84.54
N LYS A 112 29.01 40.42 83.91
CA LYS A 112 29.89 39.37 83.37
C LYS A 112 30.46 38.52 84.50
N GLU A 113 30.96 39.08 85.60
CA GLU A 113 31.47 38.31 86.75
C GLU A 113 30.38 37.53 87.51
N ARG A 114 29.16 38.08 87.64
CA ARG A 114 28.06 37.39 88.35
C ARG A 114 27.61 36.09 87.69
N PHE A 115 27.73 36.03 86.36
CA PHE A 115 27.24 34.91 85.56
C PHE A 115 28.35 34.18 84.79
N SER A 116 29.61 34.61 84.85
CA SER A 116 30.69 33.99 84.08
C SER A 116 31.26 32.71 84.68
N ASP A 117 30.88 32.26 85.87
CA ASP A 117 31.35 30.95 86.33
C ASP A 117 30.41 30.29 87.34
N LYS A 118 29.35 29.68 86.83
CA LYS A 118 28.74 28.52 87.47
C LYS A 118 28.74 27.41 86.45
N GLY A 119 29.75 26.54 86.58
CA GLY A 119 29.94 25.36 85.75
C GLY A 119 28.62 24.66 85.45
N HIS A 120 28.47 24.31 84.18
CA HIS A 120 27.40 23.51 83.61
C HIS A 120 27.14 22.26 84.46
N LYS A 121 26.27 22.36 85.46
CA LYS A 121 25.50 21.22 85.92
C LYS A 121 24.38 21.07 84.92
N ASN A 122 24.49 20.01 84.12
CA ASN A 122 23.51 19.58 83.13
C ASN A 122 22.08 19.78 83.67
N LEU A 123 21.38 20.79 83.16
CA LEU A 123 19.93 20.74 83.12
C LEU A 123 19.59 19.80 81.97
N GLU A 124 19.36 18.53 82.29
CA GLU A 124 18.44 17.72 81.52
C GLU A 124 17.09 18.45 81.52
N LEU A 125 16.79 19.10 80.39
CA LEU A 125 15.45 19.58 80.10
C LEU A 125 14.68 18.39 79.55
N ASP A 126 14.02 17.68 80.46
CA ASP A 126 12.91 16.81 80.10
C ASP A 126 11.72 17.71 79.73
N GLU A 127 11.22 17.56 78.50
CA GLU A 127 10.01 18.24 78.03
C GLU A 127 8.80 17.64 78.75
N THR A 128 8.54 18.10 79.97
CA THR A 128 7.25 17.90 80.62
C THR A 128 6.63 19.23 81.03
N ASP A 129 5.36 19.33 80.67
CA ASP A 129 4.40 20.40 80.85
C ASP A 129 4.74 21.56 81.79
N GLY A 130 4.48 22.75 81.26
CA GLY A 130 4.55 24.02 81.98
C GLY A 130 3.74 24.00 83.28
N LYS A 131 4.47 24.12 84.38
CA LYS A 131 4.14 24.92 85.58
C LYS A 131 5.38 25.00 86.45
N ALA A 132 6.21 26.02 86.23
CA ALA A 132 7.17 26.44 87.24
C ALA A 132 6.38 26.93 88.47
N GLN A 133 6.18 26.05 89.46
CA GLN A 133 5.69 26.47 90.77
C GLN A 133 6.75 27.41 91.40
N PRO A 134 6.36 28.59 91.87
CA PRO A 134 7.30 29.46 92.57
C PRO A 134 7.62 28.79 93.91
N LEU A 135 8.85 28.29 94.04
CA LEU A 135 9.37 27.72 95.29
C LEU A 135 9.32 28.82 96.36
N ARG A 136 8.42 28.69 97.35
CA ARG A 136 8.21 29.69 98.42
C ARG A 136 9.53 29.99 99.17
N ASP A 137 10.44 29.02 99.20
CA ASP A 137 11.73 29.10 99.87
C ASP A 137 12.67 30.13 99.20
N SER A 138 12.57 30.33 97.88
CA SER A 138 13.44 31.29 97.16
C SER A 138 13.13 32.74 97.54
N LYS A 139 11.86 33.07 97.83
CA LYS A 139 11.46 34.43 98.23
C LYS A 139 11.87 34.73 99.67
N ILE A 140 11.83 33.74 100.57
CA ILE A 140 12.24 33.89 101.97
C ILE A 140 13.75 34.14 102.07
N ILE A 141 14.55 33.41 101.29
CA ILE A 141 16.01 33.59 101.24
C ILE A 141 16.40 34.95 100.65
N MET A 142 15.70 35.43 99.61
CA MET A 142 15.91 36.77 99.06
C MET A 142 15.56 37.86 100.07
N LEU A 143 14.43 37.73 100.77
CA LEU A 143 14.01 38.67 101.81
C LEU A 143 15.00 38.75 102.98
N GLN A 144 15.57 37.61 103.38
CA GLN A 144 16.60 37.57 104.44
C GLN A 144 17.91 38.22 103.97
N ARG A 145 18.33 37.98 102.73
CA ARG A 145 19.50 38.64 102.14
C ARG A 145 19.30 40.15 102.02
N ASP A 146 18.12 40.59 101.61
CA ASP A 146 17.78 42.00 101.50
C ASP A 146 17.72 42.67 102.88
N GLN A 147 17.23 41.95 103.90
CA GLN A 147 17.25 42.39 105.30
C GLN A 147 18.66 42.54 105.86
N ASP A 148 19.54 41.55 105.65
CA ASP A 148 20.95 41.61 106.08
C ASP A 148 21.70 42.74 105.36
N ASN A 149 21.46 42.91 104.05
CA ASN A 149 22.01 44.01 103.27
C ASN A 149 21.54 45.37 103.82
N LEU A 150 20.24 45.54 104.09
CA LEU A 150 19.68 46.77 104.66
C LEU A 150 20.23 47.04 106.07
N GLN A 151 20.40 46.02 106.89
CA GLN A 151 20.99 46.15 108.22
C GLN A 151 22.44 46.62 108.15
N VAL A 152 23.26 46.03 107.25
CA VAL A 152 24.65 46.44 107.03
C VAL A 152 24.73 47.87 106.48
N ILE A 153 23.88 48.22 105.51
CA ILE A 153 23.82 49.57 104.93
C ILE A 153 23.44 50.61 105.99
N LEU A 154 22.40 50.34 106.80
CA LEU A 154 21.96 51.26 107.86
C LEU A 154 23.01 51.39 108.97
N GLN A 155 23.70 50.31 109.32
CA GLN A 155 24.81 50.34 110.28
C GLN A 155 25.99 51.18 109.77
N MET A 156 26.35 51.06 108.48
CA MET A 156 27.40 51.86 107.86
C MET A 156 27.03 53.34 107.74
N ILE A 157 25.76 53.67 107.50
CA ILE A 157 25.24 55.05 107.48
C ILE A 157 25.27 55.66 108.89
N LEU A 158 24.90 54.88 109.91
CA LEU A 158 24.98 55.28 111.31
C LEU A 158 26.43 55.57 111.73
N ASP A 159 27.38 54.75 111.30
CA ASP A 159 28.81 54.98 111.55
C ASP A 159 29.35 56.19 110.77
N GLU A 160 28.96 56.38 109.49
CA GLU A 160 29.36 57.57 108.72
C GLU A 160 28.78 58.87 109.31
N LEU A 161 27.56 58.83 109.85
CA LEU A 161 26.93 59.90 110.62
C LEU A 161 27.64 60.18 111.96
N ARG A 162 28.13 59.14 112.64
CA ARG A 162 28.90 59.25 113.89
C ARG A 162 30.28 59.88 113.69
N TYR A 163 30.98 59.52 112.60
CA TYR A 163 32.40 59.88 112.44
C TYR A 163 32.68 60.99 111.42
N LYS A 164 31.89 61.13 110.34
CA LYS A 164 32.23 62.01 109.19
C LYS A 164 31.15 63.04 108.83
N ASN A 165 29.95 62.97 109.43
CA ASN A 165 28.86 63.94 109.28
C ASN A 165 28.45 64.16 107.80
N SER A 166 28.33 63.08 107.04
CA SER A 166 27.96 63.06 105.60
C SER A 166 27.13 61.81 105.27
N PHE A 167 26.40 61.83 104.15
CA PHE A 167 25.60 60.70 103.62
C PHE A 167 26.11 60.20 102.26
N LYS A 168 27.41 60.41 101.96
CA LYS A 168 27.96 60.06 100.65
C LYS A 168 27.89 58.56 100.37
N MET A 169 28.04 57.71 101.40
CA MET A 169 27.94 56.25 101.23
C MET A 169 26.53 55.80 100.84
N LEU A 170 25.47 56.45 101.34
CA LEU A 170 24.10 56.15 100.92
C LEU A 170 23.88 56.55 99.45
N VAL A 171 24.45 57.67 99.01
CA VAL A 171 24.37 58.11 97.62
C VAL A 171 25.13 57.15 96.70
N GLU A 172 26.35 56.75 97.06
CA GLU A 172 27.16 55.81 96.27
C GLU A 172 26.51 54.41 96.21
N MET A 173 25.90 53.93 97.30
CA MET A 173 25.16 52.66 97.32
C MET A 173 23.84 52.72 96.54
N LEU A 174 23.12 53.86 96.59
CA LEU A 174 21.95 54.09 95.75
C LEU A 174 22.33 54.18 94.27
N GLU A 175 23.48 54.78 93.95
CA GLU A 175 24.04 54.81 92.58
C GLU A 175 24.41 53.40 92.10
N VAL A 176 25.03 52.57 92.95
CA VAL A 176 25.36 51.17 92.64
C VAL A 176 24.10 50.31 92.44
N GLU A 177 23.05 50.48 93.27
CA GLU A 177 21.80 49.74 93.08
C GLU A 177 21.02 50.27 91.87
N ALA A 178 21.03 51.58 91.61
CA ALA A 178 20.44 52.16 90.40
C ALA A 178 21.14 51.64 89.13
N GLN A 179 22.47 51.53 89.15
CA GLN A 179 23.25 50.95 88.06
C GLN A 179 22.89 49.48 87.83
N LYS A 180 22.75 48.69 88.90
CA LYS A 180 22.33 47.28 88.82
C LYS A 180 20.90 47.12 88.28
N GLN A 181 19.96 47.97 88.70
CA GLN A 181 18.59 47.98 88.18
C GLN A 181 18.55 48.39 86.69
N ASN A 182 19.38 49.36 86.29
CA ASN A 182 19.51 49.76 84.89
C ASN A 182 20.11 48.63 84.02
N GLU A 183 21.12 47.93 84.53
CA GLU A 183 21.71 46.75 83.88
C GLU A 183 20.72 45.59 83.74
N GLU A 184 19.92 45.31 84.77
CA GLU A 184 18.86 44.29 84.76
C GLU A 184 17.73 44.64 83.78
N THR A 185 17.24 45.88 83.81
CA THR A 185 16.21 46.35 82.86
C THR A 185 16.72 46.34 81.42
N HIS A 186 18.00 46.68 81.20
CA HIS A 186 18.64 46.57 79.89
C HIS A 186 18.72 45.11 79.40
N LEU A 187 19.11 44.17 80.27
CA LEU A 187 19.12 42.74 79.94
C LEU A 187 17.71 42.21 79.64
N ILE A 188 16.71 42.54 80.45
CA ILE A 188 15.33 42.14 80.21
C ILE A 188 14.85 42.69 78.85
N SER A 189 15.21 43.94 78.54
CA SER A 189 14.90 44.55 77.24
C SER A 189 15.59 43.82 76.09
N MET A 190 16.88 43.46 76.22
CA MET A 190 17.60 42.66 75.24
C MET A 190 17.00 41.27 75.05
N VAL A 191 16.67 40.55 76.13
CA VAL A 191 16.04 39.23 76.07
C VAL A 191 14.67 39.32 75.38
N LYS A 192 13.87 40.34 75.70
CA LYS A 192 12.59 40.59 75.01
C LYS A 192 12.79 40.85 73.51
N ARG A 193 13.80 41.63 73.13
CA ARG A 193 14.14 41.85 71.70
C ARG A 193 14.59 40.56 71.02
N ASN A 194 15.46 39.78 71.66
CA ASN A 194 15.93 38.50 71.13
C ASN A 194 14.79 37.50 70.98
N MET A 195 13.87 37.42 71.95
CA MET A 195 12.70 36.55 71.87
C MET A 195 11.78 36.95 70.71
N LYS A 196 11.57 38.27 70.50
CA LYS A 196 10.83 38.76 69.34
C LYS A 196 11.50 38.37 68.02
N GLU A 197 12.82 38.49 67.93
CA GLU A 197 13.54 38.11 66.71
C GLU A 197 13.53 36.59 66.49
N ILE A 198 13.71 35.79 67.54
CA ILE A 198 13.58 34.32 67.47
C ILE A 198 12.18 33.93 67.00
N ASN A 199 11.11 34.55 67.51
CA ASN A 199 9.75 34.29 67.04
C ASN A 199 9.55 34.71 65.59
N ARG A 200 10.12 35.84 65.17
CA ARG A 200 10.10 36.30 63.78
C ARG A 200 10.78 35.31 62.86
N LEU A 201 11.98 34.84 63.23
CA LEU A 201 12.74 33.85 62.50
C LEU A 201 12.03 32.50 62.44
N HIS A 202 11.44 32.02 63.54
CA HIS A 202 10.62 30.80 63.52
C HIS A 202 9.40 30.94 62.60
N HIS A 203 8.74 32.09 62.60
CA HIS A 203 7.62 32.34 61.70
C HIS A 203 8.05 32.36 60.24
N LEU A 204 9.16 33.03 59.93
CA LEU A 204 9.78 33.03 58.59
C LEU A 204 10.15 31.62 58.14
N LEU A 205 10.80 30.84 59.01
CA LEU A 205 11.20 29.47 58.70
C LEU A 205 9.98 28.58 58.45
N LYS A 206 8.93 28.68 59.29
CA LYS A 206 7.68 27.94 59.08
C LYS A 206 6.97 28.35 57.79
N LYS A 207 6.99 29.64 57.46
CA LYS A 207 6.41 30.16 56.22
C LYS A 207 7.18 29.63 55.00
N GLU A 208 8.50 29.72 54.99
CA GLU A 208 9.35 29.22 53.90
C GLU A 208 9.21 27.71 53.72
N LEU A 209 9.14 26.95 54.82
CA LEU A 209 8.93 25.50 54.78
C LEU A 209 7.57 25.16 54.17
N LYS A 210 6.51 25.89 54.55
CA LYS A 210 5.18 25.73 53.95
C LYS A 210 5.18 26.08 52.47
N GLU A 211 5.74 27.21 52.08
CA GLU A 211 5.85 27.62 50.67
C GLU A 211 6.68 26.62 49.84
N GLY A 212 7.75 26.06 50.43
CA GLY A 212 8.53 24.99 49.83
C GLY A 212 7.71 23.71 49.63
N MET A 213 6.92 23.32 50.63
CA MET A 213 6.03 22.16 50.55
C MET A 213 4.92 22.36 49.51
N ASP A 214 4.29 23.54 49.47
CA ASP A 214 3.25 23.87 48.49
C ASP A 214 3.82 23.81 47.07
N LYS A 215 5.00 24.39 46.82
CA LYS A 215 5.70 24.28 45.52
C LYS A 215 6.06 22.84 45.13
N ILE A 216 6.38 21.99 46.11
CA ILE A 216 6.66 20.56 45.87
C ILE A 216 5.37 19.83 45.48
N ASN A 217 4.27 20.10 46.18
CA ASN A 217 2.96 19.53 45.87
C ASN A 217 2.48 19.99 44.49
N ASP A 218 2.59 21.28 44.16
CA ASP A 218 2.24 21.80 42.83
C ASP A 218 3.01 21.07 41.71
N LYS A 219 4.31 20.84 41.93
CA LYS A 219 5.14 20.07 40.99
C LYS A 219 4.72 18.60 40.94
N HIS A 220 4.33 18.01 42.05
CA HIS A 220 3.86 16.63 42.10
C HIS A 220 2.54 16.46 41.32
N ASP A 221 1.62 17.41 41.46
CA ASP A 221 0.36 17.44 40.71
C ASP A 221 0.62 17.61 39.20
N ILE A 222 1.56 18.47 38.82
CA ILE A 222 1.97 18.61 37.41
C ILE A 222 2.57 17.30 36.90
N ILE A 223 3.46 16.66 37.66
CA ILE A 223 4.06 15.37 37.28
C ILE A 223 2.96 14.31 37.09
N ALA A 224 1.99 14.20 38.00
CA ALA A 224 0.87 13.27 37.87
C ALA A 224 0.04 13.56 36.60
N SER A 225 -0.29 14.82 36.35
CA SER A 225 -1.05 15.20 35.15
C SER A 225 -0.31 14.91 33.84
N LEU A 226 1.02 15.07 33.82
CA LEU A 226 1.86 14.75 32.69
C LEU A 226 1.98 13.23 32.50
N ASP A 227 2.08 12.48 33.59
CA ASP A 227 2.13 11.02 33.56
C ASP A 227 0.82 10.44 33.01
N ASP A 228 -0.33 10.95 33.47
CA ASP A 228 -1.65 10.59 32.94
C ASP A 228 -1.75 10.91 31.44
N ALA A 229 -1.32 12.11 31.02
CA ALA A 229 -1.31 12.49 29.61
C ALA A 229 -0.41 11.58 28.75
N ILE A 230 0.74 11.14 29.28
CA ILE A 230 1.63 10.19 28.60
C ILE A 230 0.93 8.82 28.48
N HIS A 231 0.35 8.31 29.56
CA HIS A 231 -0.35 7.02 29.53
C HIS A 231 -1.55 7.05 28.57
N ASP A 232 -2.33 8.13 28.56
CA ASP A 232 -3.45 8.32 27.63
C ASP A 232 -2.97 8.35 26.18
N THR A 233 -1.89 9.08 25.88
CA THR A 233 -1.35 9.14 24.50
C THR A 233 -0.78 7.80 24.06
N LEU A 234 -0.11 7.06 24.93
CA LEU A 234 0.38 5.70 24.65
C LEU A 234 -0.77 4.73 24.40
N PHE A 235 -1.81 4.76 25.23
CA PHE A 235 -3.00 3.93 25.04
C PHE A 235 -3.71 4.24 23.73
N MET A 236 -3.91 5.52 23.43
CA MET A 236 -4.52 5.95 22.17
C MET A 236 -3.67 5.58 20.95
N ASN A 237 -2.34 5.63 21.07
CA ASN A 237 -1.43 5.20 20.02
C ASN A 237 -1.53 3.69 19.78
N ASP A 238 -1.49 2.87 20.84
CA ASP A 238 -1.65 1.42 20.73
C ASP A 238 -3.00 1.03 20.09
N LEU A 239 -4.09 1.72 20.47
CA LEU A 239 -5.40 1.52 19.85
C LEU A 239 -5.39 1.88 18.36
N LYS A 240 -4.81 3.03 17.99
CA LYS A 240 -4.65 3.46 16.59
C LYS A 240 -3.79 2.48 15.80
N PHE A 241 -2.70 2.01 16.38
CA PHE A 241 -1.81 1.03 15.76
C PHE A 241 -2.56 -0.29 15.49
N LYS A 242 -3.28 -0.82 16.49
CA LYS A 242 -4.12 -2.03 16.32
C LYS A 242 -5.20 -1.84 15.26
N TYR A 243 -5.82 -0.67 15.21
CA TYR A 243 -6.82 -0.35 14.19
C TYR A 243 -6.21 -0.33 12.79
N VAL A 244 -5.12 0.42 12.60
CA VAL A 244 -4.42 0.53 11.31
C VAL A 244 -3.91 -0.84 10.86
N SER A 245 -3.33 -1.63 11.76
CA SER A 245 -2.86 -2.99 11.44
C SER A 245 -3.99 -3.91 10.99
N LYS A 246 -5.15 -3.89 11.67
CA LYS A 246 -6.33 -4.66 11.25
C LYS A 246 -6.91 -4.17 9.93
N TRP A 247 -6.97 -2.85 9.74
CA TRP A 247 -7.45 -2.24 8.51
C TRP A 247 -6.56 -2.60 7.31
N GLU A 248 -5.24 -2.50 7.48
CA GLU A 248 -4.28 -2.86 6.44
C GLU A 248 -4.38 -4.35 6.10
N LYS A 249 -4.43 -5.22 7.11
CA LYS A 249 -4.62 -6.66 6.89
C LYS A 249 -5.91 -6.97 6.12
N ALA A 250 -7.03 -6.36 6.49
CA ALA A 250 -8.29 -6.53 5.76
C ALA A 250 -8.22 -5.99 4.31
N ARG A 251 -7.48 -4.89 4.10
CA ARG A 251 -7.24 -4.31 2.77
C ARG A 251 -6.40 -5.26 1.92
N GLU A 252 -5.33 -5.82 2.46
CA GLU A 252 -4.48 -6.82 1.80
C GLU A 252 -5.27 -8.09 1.46
N GLU A 253 -6.05 -8.63 2.41
CA GLU A 253 -6.92 -9.79 2.19
C GLU A 253 -7.96 -9.53 1.10
N GLN A 254 -8.60 -8.36 1.10
CA GLN A 254 -9.52 -7.98 0.03
C GLN A 254 -8.82 -7.87 -1.32
N ASN A 255 -7.64 -7.24 -1.36
CA ASN A 255 -6.89 -7.03 -2.60
C ASN A 255 -6.41 -8.37 -3.18
N THR A 256 -5.84 -9.24 -2.34
CA THR A 256 -5.42 -10.60 -2.73
C THR A 256 -6.60 -11.43 -3.23
N ALA A 257 -7.77 -11.35 -2.58
CA ALA A 257 -8.97 -12.03 -3.06
C ALA A 257 -9.43 -11.52 -4.44
N ARG A 258 -9.41 -10.20 -4.68
CA ARG A 258 -9.74 -9.60 -5.98
C ARG A 258 -8.76 -10.05 -7.07
N LEU A 259 -7.47 -10.01 -6.77
CA LEU A 259 -6.42 -10.46 -7.70
C LEU A 259 -6.60 -11.95 -8.02
N CYS A 260 -6.76 -12.80 -7.02
CA CYS A 260 -7.00 -14.23 -7.21
C CYS A 260 -8.26 -14.52 -8.04
N GLN A 261 -9.35 -13.77 -7.83
CA GLN A 261 -10.55 -13.91 -8.65
C GLN A 261 -10.31 -13.50 -10.11
N SER A 262 -9.57 -12.42 -10.34
CA SER A 262 -9.23 -11.97 -11.69
C SER A 262 -8.30 -12.95 -12.40
N GLU A 263 -7.32 -13.51 -11.69
CA GLU A 263 -6.39 -14.52 -12.18
C GLU A 263 -7.14 -15.79 -12.56
N LYS A 264 -7.98 -16.33 -11.67
CA LYS A 264 -8.84 -17.49 -11.97
C LYS A 264 -9.73 -17.27 -13.19
N LYS A 265 -10.30 -16.06 -13.35
CA LYS A 265 -11.12 -15.74 -14.52
C LYS A 265 -10.29 -15.80 -15.81
N LEU A 266 -9.08 -15.25 -15.81
CA LEU A 266 -8.16 -15.31 -16.94
C LEU A 266 -7.68 -16.74 -17.20
N GLU A 267 -7.40 -17.51 -16.16
CA GLU A 267 -7.05 -18.93 -16.27
C GLU A 267 -8.17 -19.75 -16.93
N CYS A 268 -9.43 -19.57 -16.48
CA CYS A 268 -10.58 -20.21 -17.10
C CYS A 268 -10.74 -19.84 -18.58
N GLN A 269 -10.57 -18.56 -18.92
CA GLN A 269 -10.60 -18.11 -20.33
C GLN A 269 -9.47 -18.73 -21.15
N LEU A 270 -8.28 -18.85 -20.56
CA LEU A 270 -7.13 -19.45 -21.22
C LEU A 270 -7.32 -20.95 -21.44
N THR A 271 -7.92 -21.67 -20.48
CA THR A 271 -8.27 -23.08 -20.67
C THR A 271 -9.36 -23.25 -21.73
N GLU A 272 -10.39 -22.43 -21.71
CA GLU A 272 -11.46 -22.46 -22.71
C GLU A 272 -10.93 -22.20 -24.13
N LEU A 273 -10.06 -21.20 -24.29
CA LEU A 273 -9.41 -20.91 -25.57
C LEU A 273 -8.51 -22.07 -26.04
N LYS A 274 -7.77 -22.71 -25.13
CA LYS A 274 -6.96 -23.89 -25.47
C LYS A 274 -7.83 -25.06 -25.95
N ASP A 275 -8.94 -25.31 -25.26
CA ASP A 275 -9.88 -26.37 -25.63
C ASP A 275 -10.53 -26.08 -26.98
N ASN A 276 -10.95 -24.83 -27.22
CA ASN A 276 -11.48 -24.39 -28.52
C ASN A 276 -10.45 -24.58 -29.64
N ILE A 277 -9.19 -24.17 -29.43
CA ILE A 277 -8.11 -24.41 -30.41
C ILE A 277 -7.92 -25.91 -30.69
N SER A 278 -7.97 -26.76 -29.66
CA SER A 278 -7.87 -28.21 -29.83
C SER A 278 -9.04 -28.78 -30.63
N MET A 279 -10.26 -28.31 -30.38
CA MET A 279 -11.45 -28.72 -31.13
C MET A 279 -11.39 -28.26 -32.59
N GLU A 280 -11.02 -27.01 -32.84
CA GLU A 280 -10.85 -26.47 -34.19
C GLU A 280 -9.76 -27.22 -34.97
N LEU A 281 -8.64 -27.56 -34.33
CA LEU A 281 -7.59 -28.35 -34.95
C LEU A 281 -8.08 -29.76 -35.34
N LYS A 282 -8.86 -30.42 -34.46
CA LYS A 282 -9.46 -31.73 -34.76
C LYS A 282 -10.45 -31.64 -35.92
N CYS A 283 -11.32 -30.63 -35.92
CA CYS A 283 -12.27 -30.37 -37.01
C CYS A 283 -11.54 -30.13 -38.33
N HIS A 284 -10.49 -29.30 -38.31
CA HIS A 284 -9.68 -29.01 -39.48
C HIS A 284 -9.02 -30.27 -40.06
N VAL A 285 -8.42 -31.11 -39.21
CA VAL A 285 -7.83 -32.39 -39.64
C VAL A 285 -8.89 -33.29 -40.27
N GLU A 286 -10.07 -33.41 -39.65
CA GLU A 286 -11.15 -34.24 -40.20
C GLU A 286 -11.61 -33.74 -41.58
N ILE A 287 -11.84 -32.43 -41.73
CA ILE A 287 -12.19 -31.81 -43.01
C ILE A 287 -11.09 -32.07 -44.05
N GLU A 288 -9.83 -31.91 -43.67
CA GLU A 288 -8.71 -32.15 -44.58
C GLU A 288 -8.65 -33.62 -45.01
N THR A 289 -8.86 -34.56 -44.09
CA THR A 289 -8.90 -36.00 -44.41
C THR A 289 -10.05 -36.35 -45.34
N TYR A 290 -11.24 -35.79 -45.10
CA TYR A 290 -12.41 -35.95 -45.97
C TYR A 290 -12.11 -35.43 -47.39
N MET A 291 -11.53 -34.24 -47.50
CA MET A 291 -11.18 -33.65 -48.79
C MET A 291 -10.12 -34.47 -49.53
N ARG A 292 -9.08 -34.94 -48.83
CA ARG A 292 -8.07 -35.85 -49.41
C ARG A 292 -8.71 -37.15 -49.91
N GLN A 293 -9.63 -37.72 -49.15
CA GLN A 293 -10.34 -38.94 -49.56
C GLN A 293 -11.23 -38.68 -50.79
N ALA A 294 -11.92 -37.54 -50.84
CA ALA A 294 -12.72 -37.15 -52.00
C ALA A 294 -11.86 -36.97 -53.26
N ILE A 295 -10.69 -36.34 -53.14
CA ILE A 295 -9.72 -36.21 -54.23
C ILE A 295 -9.26 -37.60 -54.69
N ALA A 296 -8.84 -38.47 -53.78
CA ALA A 296 -8.38 -39.82 -54.11
C ALA A 296 -9.47 -40.66 -54.81
N ASN A 297 -10.73 -40.51 -54.40
CA ASN A 297 -11.86 -41.18 -55.06
C ASN A 297 -12.06 -40.67 -56.49
N LEU A 298 -11.97 -39.36 -56.70
CA LEU A 298 -12.07 -38.76 -58.03
C LEU A 298 -10.91 -39.16 -58.94
N GLU A 299 -9.68 -39.19 -58.41
CA GLU A 299 -8.49 -39.68 -59.12
C GLU A 299 -8.68 -41.15 -59.53
N ALA A 300 -9.14 -42.01 -58.63
CA ALA A 300 -9.43 -43.40 -58.94
C ALA A 300 -10.54 -43.57 -60.00
N ASP A 301 -11.54 -42.69 -60.01
CA ASP A 301 -12.57 -42.71 -61.06
C ASP A 301 -12.01 -42.22 -62.40
N ILE A 302 -11.14 -41.20 -62.41
CA ILE A 302 -10.42 -40.78 -63.62
C ILE A 302 -9.61 -41.96 -64.18
N ASP A 303 -8.84 -42.65 -63.35
CA ASP A 303 -8.05 -43.82 -63.77
C ASP A 303 -8.93 -44.92 -64.38
N LYS A 304 -10.07 -45.25 -63.75
CA LYS A 304 -11.03 -46.22 -64.31
C LYS A 304 -11.56 -45.79 -65.68
N TRP A 305 -11.90 -44.50 -65.84
CA TRP A 305 -12.40 -43.99 -67.11
C TRP A 305 -11.31 -43.98 -68.18
N MET A 306 -10.07 -43.61 -67.83
CA MET A 306 -8.93 -43.68 -68.75
C MET A 306 -8.70 -45.12 -69.23
N GLU A 307 -8.63 -46.09 -68.31
CA GLU A 307 -8.44 -47.51 -68.67
C GLU A 307 -9.58 -48.03 -69.56
N LYS A 308 -10.82 -47.58 -69.31
CA LYS A 308 -11.96 -47.91 -70.17
C LYS A 308 -11.80 -47.32 -71.56
N TYR A 309 -11.45 -46.05 -71.67
CA TYR A 309 -11.27 -45.38 -72.97
C TYR A 309 -10.13 -46.00 -73.77
N ASP A 310 -9.01 -46.32 -73.13
CA ASP A 310 -7.87 -46.99 -73.78
C ASP A 310 -8.28 -48.35 -74.33
N ARG A 311 -9.03 -49.14 -73.56
CA ARG A 311 -9.56 -50.44 -74.00
C ARG A 311 -10.56 -50.29 -75.16
N ASP A 312 -11.50 -49.35 -75.06
CA ASP A 312 -12.46 -49.08 -76.13
C ASP A 312 -11.73 -48.62 -77.42
N LEU A 313 -10.68 -47.80 -77.29
CA LEU A 313 -9.84 -47.37 -78.42
C LEU A 313 -9.09 -48.56 -79.05
N GLU A 314 -8.52 -49.44 -78.23
CA GLU A 314 -7.85 -50.66 -78.70
C GLU A 314 -8.83 -51.58 -79.44
N ASP A 315 -10.02 -51.81 -78.87
CA ASP A 315 -11.08 -52.61 -79.50
C ASP A 315 -11.53 -52.02 -80.84
N LYS A 316 -11.70 -50.69 -80.93
CA LYS A 316 -12.03 -50.02 -82.19
C LYS A 316 -10.90 -50.07 -83.21
N SER A 317 -9.66 -49.91 -82.77
CA SER A 317 -8.47 -50.05 -83.63
C SER A 317 -8.39 -51.46 -84.22
N ASN A 318 -8.58 -52.49 -83.38
CA ASN A 318 -8.60 -53.88 -83.78
C ASN A 318 -9.75 -54.18 -84.76
N GLU A 319 -10.95 -53.66 -84.52
CA GLU A 319 -12.07 -53.80 -85.45
C GLU A 319 -11.79 -53.10 -86.79
N LEU A 320 -11.21 -51.89 -86.77
CA LEU A 320 -10.80 -51.19 -87.99
C LEU A 320 -9.77 -52.01 -88.78
N LEU A 321 -8.75 -52.56 -88.13
CA LEU A 321 -7.76 -53.43 -88.77
C LEU A 321 -8.42 -54.68 -89.38
N ARG A 322 -9.36 -55.30 -88.65
CA ARG A 322 -10.12 -56.46 -89.15
C ARG A 322 -10.95 -56.10 -90.39
N LEU A 323 -11.64 -54.97 -90.37
CA LEU A 323 -12.43 -54.49 -91.52
C LEU A 323 -11.53 -54.13 -92.71
N GLN A 324 -10.38 -53.48 -92.46
CA GLN A 324 -9.39 -53.20 -93.50
C GLN A 324 -8.85 -54.48 -94.14
N ALA A 325 -8.56 -55.50 -93.34
CA ALA A 325 -8.11 -56.80 -93.84
C ALA A 325 -9.20 -57.49 -94.68
N LYS A 326 -10.46 -57.51 -94.22
CA LYS A 326 -11.59 -58.05 -94.99
C LYS A 326 -11.76 -57.31 -96.32
N ARG A 327 -11.76 -55.98 -96.28
CA ARG A 327 -11.84 -55.12 -97.46
C ARG A 327 -10.70 -55.42 -98.45
N ALA A 328 -9.48 -55.62 -97.96
CA ALA A 328 -8.34 -55.97 -98.82
C ALA A 328 -8.51 -57.35 -99.49
N ILE A 329 -9.08 -58.33 -98.80
CA ILE A 329 -9.41 -59.65 -99.37
C ILE A 329 -10.49 -59.51 -100.44
N GLU A 330 -11.57 -58.79 -100.16
CA GLU A 330 -12.66 -58.54 -101.12
C GLU A 330 -12.17 -57.81 -102.37
N TYR A 331 -11.27 -56.82 -102.22
CA TYR A 331 -10.65 -56.14 -103.37
C TYR A 331 -9.82 -57.10 -104.22
N LYS A 332 -9.03 -58.00 -103.62
CA LYS A 332 -8.30 -59.03 -104.37
C LYS A 332 -9.23 -59.96 -105.14
N GLN A 333 -10.31 -60.42 -104.49
CA GLN A 333 -11.32 -61.25 -105.16
C GLN A 333 -11.98 -60.53 -106.34
N LEU A 334 -12.27 -59.24 -106.19
CA LEU A 334 -12.81 -58.41 -107.27
C LEU A 334 -11.80 -58.24 -108.41
N GLU A 335 -10.52 -58.02 -108.11
CA GLU A 335 -9.44 -57.93 -109.09
C GLU A 335 -9.26 -59.25 -109.86
N ASP A 336 -9.28 -60.38 -109.17
CA ASP A 336 -9.21 -61.72 -109.76
C ASP A 336 -10.40 -61.99 -110.69
N LEU A 337 -11.63 -61.68 -110.24
CA LEU A 337 -12.84 -61.79 -111.06
C LEU A 337 -12.78 -60.87 -112.27
N THR A 338 -12.35 -59.62 -112.11
CA THR A 338 -12.21 -58.65 -113.20
C THR A 338 -11.21 -59.16 -114.24
N SER A 339 -10.07 -59.69 -113.80
CA SER A 339 -9.06 -60.29 -114.67
C SER A 339 -9.59 -61.53 -115.40
N LEU A 340 -10.41 -62.34 -114.73
CA LEU A 340 -11.08 -63.49 -115.33
C LEU A 340 -12.09 -63.06 -116.40
N TYR A 341 -12.93 -62.06 -116.10
CA TYR A 341 -13.88 -61.49 -117.06
C TYR A 341 -13.16 -60.92 -118.28
N GLN A 342 -12.06 -60.17 -118.08
CA GLN A 342 -11.26 -59.65 -119.19
C GLN A 342 -10.67 -60.78 -120.04
N ARG A 343 -10.16 -61.85 -119.42
CA ARG A 343 -9.67 -63.03 -120.15
C ARG A 343 -10.76 -63.68 -121.00
N HIS A 344 -11.93 -63.94 -120.41
CA HIS A 344 -13.06 -64.52 -121.14
C HIS A 344 -13.59 -63.59 -122.24
N GLN A 345 -13.63 -62.27 -122.01
CA GLN A 345 -14.00 -61.31 -123.03
C GLN A 345 -13.03 -61.35 -124.21
N ASN A 346 -11.73 -61.41 -123.94
CA ASN A 346 -10.71 -61.56 -124.98
C ASN A 346 -10.87 -62.89 -125.75
N GLU A 347 -11.19 -63.99 -125.07
CA GLU A 347 -11.46 -65.29 -125.71
C GLU A 347 -12.71 -65.22 -126.61
N ILE A 348 -13.80 -64.60 -126.15
CA ILE A 348 -15.02 -64.39 -126.93
C ILE A 348 -14.73 -63.52 -128.15
N ASP A 349 -14.03 -62.39 -127.98
CA ASP A 349 -13.70 -61.48 -129.06
C ASP A 349 -12.78 -62.15 -130.11
N ALA A 350 -11.80 -62.94 -129.65
CA ALA A 350 -10.97 -63.76 -130.53
C ALA A 350 -11.79 -64.81 -131.30
N TYR A 351 -12.73 -65.48 -130.63
CA TYR A 351 -13.64 -66.44 -131.28
C TYR A 351 -14.56 -65.76 -132.30
N LEU A 352 -15.16 -64.61 -131.97
CA LEU A 352 -15.99 -63.83 -132.89
C LEU A 352 -15.19 -63.32 -134.09
N ALA A 353 -13.94 -62.88 -133.88
CA ALA A 353 -13.04 -62.49 -134.95
C ALA A 353 -12.67 -63.67 -135.85
N HIS A 354 -12.39 -64.84 -135.28
CA HIS A 354 -12.16 -66.08 -136.02
C HIS A 354 -13.38 -66.45 -136.87
N ARG A 355 -14.56 -66.50 -136.26
CA ARG A 355 -15.82 -66.81 -136.95
C ARG A 355 -16.15 -65.80 -138.05
N LYS A 356 -15.88 -64.51 -137.85
CA LYS A 356 -15.99 -63.48 -138.90
C LYS A 356 -15.03 -63.74 -140.06
N LYS A 357 -13.77 -64.12 -139.77
CA LYS A 357 -12.79 -64.48 -140.80
C LYS A 357 -13.23 -65.72 -141.59
N GLU A 358 -13.70 -66.77 -140.91
CA GLU A 358 -14.25 -67.97 -141.55
C GLU A 358 -15.47 -67.64 -142.43
N ALA A 359 -16.40 -66.82 -141.93
CA ALA A 359 -17.55 -66.38 -142.71
C ALA A 359 -17.15 -65.53 -143.93
N ALA A 360 -16.15 -64.66 -143.80
CA ALA A 360 -15.62 -63.87 -144.91
C ALA A 360 -14.91 -64.74 -145.95
N GLN A 361 -14.13 -65.74 -145.52
CA GLN A 361 -13.51 -66.74 -146.39
C GLN A 361 -14.57 -67.56 -147.13
N ALA A 362 -15.56 -68.09 -146.41
CA ALA A 362 -16.66 -68.84 -147.02
C ALA A 362 -17.47 -67.99 -148.03
N ALA A 363 -17.70 -66.70 -147.73
CA ALA A 363 -18.34 -65.78 -148.66
C ALA A 363 -17.48 -65.50 -149.90
N HIS A 364 -16.16 -65.37 -149.73
CA HIS A 364 -15.22 -65.22 -150.83
C HIS A 364 -15.18 -66.47 -151.71
N ASP A 365 -15.09 -67.66 -151.12
CA ASP A 365 -15.12 -68.93 -151.84
C ASP A 365 -16.45 -69.11 -152.57
N ALA A 366 -17.58 -68.79 -151.94
CA ALA A 366 -18.89 -68.81 -152.59
C ALA A 366 -18.97 -67.85 -153.79
N TYR A 367 -18.38 -66.66 -153.67
CA TYR A 367 -18.26 -65.71 -154.78
C TYR A 367 -17.36 -66.26 -155.90
N LEU A 368 -16.20 -66.84 -155.57
CA LEU A 368 -15.32 -67.48 -156.54
C LEU A 368 -16.02 -68.65 -157.26
N TYR A 369 -16.75 -69.49 -156.54
CA TYR A 369 -17.57 -70.56 -157.12
C TYR A 369 -18.68 -70.00 -158.02
N HIS A 370 -19.32 -68.90 -157.63
CA HIS A 370 -20.32 -68.23 -158.46
C HIS A 370 -19.72 -67.69 -159.76
N VAL A 371 -18.61 -66.95 -159.68
CA VAL A 371 -17.90 -66.42 -160.85
C VAL A 371 -17.39 -67.57 -161.74
N ALA A 372 -16.81 -68.62 -161.15
CA ALA A 372 -16.42 -69.82 -161.88
C ALA A 372 -17.62 -70.45 -162.60
N THR A 373 -18.79 -70.51 -161.96
CA THR A 373 -20.03 -71.01 -162.57
C THR A 373 -20.47 -70.12 -163.74
N VAL A 374 -20.39 -68.78 -163.61
CA VAL A 374 -20.71 -67.83 -164.69
C VAL A 374 -19.73 -67.97 -165.86
N ILE A 375 -18.42 -68.05 -165.59
CA ILE A 375 -17.39 -68.28 -166.62
C ILE A 375 -17.63 -69.61 -167.32
N GLN A 376 -17.89 -70.68 -166.55
CA GLN A 376 -18.20 -71.99 -167.10
C GLN A 376 -19.49 -71.96 -167.95
N ALA A 377 -20.53 -71.24 -167.51
CA ALA A 377 -21.78 -71.08 -168.25
C ALA A 377 -21.59 -70.24 -169.52
N TRP A 378 -20.79 -69.17 -169.46
CA TRP A 378 -20.42 -68.36 -170.63
C TRP A 378 -19.60 -69.17 -171.63
N TRP A 379 -18.62 -69.96 -171.17
CA TRP A 379 -17.83 -70.84 -172.02
C TRP A 379 -18.69 -71.93 -172.65
N ARG A 380 -19.53 -72.63 -171.86
CA ARG A 380 -20.50 -73.62 -172.39
C ARG A 380 -21.44 -72.98 -173.41
N GLY A 381 -21.98 -71.79 -173.13
CA GLY A 381 -22.82 -71.04 -174.06
C GLY A 381 -22.08 -70.58 -175.32
N THR A 382 -20.79 -70.24 -175.20
CA THR A 382 -19.92 -69.87 -176.33
C THR A 382 -19.58 -71.09 -177.18
N MET A 383 -19.28 -72.24 -176.58
CA MET A 383 -19.11 -73.50 -177.30
C MET A 383 -20.37 -73.84 -178.13
N VAL A 384 -21.56 -73.64 -177.57
CA VAL A 384 -22.83 -73.85 -178.27
C VAL A 384 -23.03 -72.83 -179.40
N ARG A 385 -22.80 -71.53 -179.15
CA ARG A 385 -23.07 -70.46 -180.14
C ARG A 385 -22.04 -70.39 -181.27
N ARG A 386 -20.76 -70.70 -181.00
CA ARG A 386 -19.69 -70.75 -182.00
C ARG A 386 -19.52 -72.14 -182.64
N GLY A 387 -20.33 -73.13 -182.23
CA GLY A 387 -20.31 -74.47 -182.82
C GLY A 387 -19.00 -75.23 -182.64
N LEU A 388 -18.32 -74.98 -181.51
CA LEU A 388 -17.04 -75.61 -181.16
C LEU A 388 -17.31 -76.83 -180.26
N GLY A 389 -16.66 -77.95 -180.57
CA GLY A 389 -16.93 -79.23 -179.92
C GLY A 389 -18.23 -79.89 -180.41
N PRO A 390 -18.92 -80.71 -179.60
CA PRO A 390 -20.03 -81.57 -180.03
C PRO A 390 -21.29 -80.84 -180.59
N TYR A 391 -21.27 -79.51 -180.71
CA TYR A 391 -22.40 -78.65 -181.09
C TYR A 391 -22.35 -78.14 -182.55
N LYS A 392 -21.53 -78.74 -183.43
CA LYS A 392 -21.51 -78.43 -184.87
C LYS A 392 -22.74 -79.04 -185.57
N LYS A 393 -23.58 -78.21 -186.21
CA LYS A 393 -24.84 -78.63 -186.85
C LYS A 393 -24.59 -79.33 -188.20
N ILE A 394 -24.89 -80.64 -188.26
CA ILE A 394 -25.13 -81.38 -189.51
C ILE A 394 -26.61 -81.84 -189.51
N LYS A 395 -27.32 -81.57 -190.60
CA LYS A 395 -28.66 -82.06 -190.98
C LYS A 395 -28.41 -82.93 -192.23
N LYS A 396 -28.95 -84.14 -192.47
CA LYS A 396 -30.26 -84.76 -192.20
C LYS A 396 -30.14 -86.28 -192.41
N GLY A 397 -30.90 -87.11 -191.67
CA GLY A 397 -31.17 -88.50 -192.07
C GLY A 397 -31.41 -89.53 -190.95
N LYS A 398 -32.69 -89.86 -190.72
CA LYS A 398 -33.35 -91.12 -190.30
C LYS A 398 -32.77 -92.12 -189.27
N ASP A 399 -33.67 -92.42 -188.31
CA ASP A 399 -34.12 -93.73 -187.78
C ASP A 399 -33.24 -94.55 -186.80
N LYS A 400 -33.68 -94.66 -185.52
CA LYS A 400 -34.33 -95.87 -184.92
C LYS A 400 -34.40 -95.84 -183.38
N LYS A 401 -35.64 -95.98 -182.86
CA LYS A 401 -36.15 -96.94 -181.85
C LYS A 401 -35.22 -97.44 -180.70
N GLY A 402 -35.65 -97.25 -179.44
CA GLY A 402 -35.08 -97.95 -178.27
C GLY A 402 -35.84 -97.68 -176.95
N LYS A 403 -35.96 -98.67 -176.07
CA LYS A 403 -36.94 -98.86 -174.98
C LYS A 403 -36.20 -99.16 -173.65
N GLY A 404 -36.78 -98.80 -172.49
CA GLY A 404 -36.36 -99.24 -171.13
C GLY A 404 -36.29 -98.06 -170.14
N LYS A 405 -36.97 -97.95 -168.99
CA LYS A 405 -37.44 -98.82 -167.87
C LYS A 405 -36.36 -99.15 -166.81
N GLY A 406 -36.61 -98.70 -165.56
CA GLY A 406 -35.93 -99.07 -164.30
C GLY A 406 -34.95 -98.01 -163.76
N SER A 407 -34.74 -97.78 -162.46
CA SER A 407 -35.28 -98.31 -161.21
C SER A 407 -34.64 -97.57 -160.00
N LYS A 408 -35.32 -97.60 -158.83
CA LYS A 408 -34.79 -97.81 -157.45
C LYS A 408 -33.86 -96.76 -156.78
N GLU A 409 -34.22 -96.25 -155.58
CA GLU A 409 -33.94 -96.78 -154.21
C GLU A 409 -32.54 -96.31 -153.75
N GLY A 410 -32.29 -95.57 -152.66
CA GLY A 410 -32.61 -95.76 -151.23
C GLY A 410 -31.33 -95.49 -150.40
N SER A 411 -31.44 -95.40 -149.06
CA SER A 411 -30.38 -95.35 -148.00
C SER A 411 -30.11 -93.94 -147.40
N LYS A 412 -30.38 -93.54 -146.13
CA LYS A 412 -30.11 -94.03 -144.74
C LYS A 412 -28.64 -94.03 -144.26
N LYS A 413 -28.34 -93.22 -143.21
CA LYS A 413 -27.64 -93.55 -141.91
C LYS A 413 -27.39 -92.24 -141.10
N LYS A 414 -27.87 -92.13 -139.84
CA LYS A 414 -27.17 -92.35 -138.53
C LYS A 414 -25.92 -91.46 -138.37
N ILE A 415 -25.75 -90.62 -137.34
CA ILE A 415 -25.92 -90.80 -135.87
C ILE A 415 -26.56 -89.57 -135.23
#